data_AF-A0A0D3KEH3-F1
#
_entry.id   AF-A0A0D3KEH3-F1
#
_cell.length_a   1.000
_cell.length_b   1.000
_cell.length_c   1.000
_cell.angle_alpha   90.00
_cell.angle_beta   90.00
_cell.angle_gamma   90.00
#
_symmetry.space_group_name_H-M   'P 1'
#
loop_
_entity.id
_entity.type
_entity.pdbx_description
1 polymer ?
#
loop_
_entity_poly.entity_id
_entity_poly.type
_entity_poly.pdbx_seq_one_letter_code
_entity_poly.pdbx_strand_id
1 'polypeptide(L)'
;MLRLFVGLAAFTSTIPARRFGGHDGATGLAIDKEAVKTAGGALVAAFESCLGADPSAIGVVLDVGANDGRWSAKLMTSMAASVRRRTRLLMFEPQPRFVNALAAITNRFEPSLAGGRVDAGGQPDVPFSENARRFGRSKAITIRSVDLARLMWDKLAGKSCALLKLDVEGAEYRLIPHLLVTGALCLPTHLLLEWHLNSVPERERLAALAQRLSLPAALDACATPPRALVNDDEAQNNLYTRVPGLDPPR
;
A
#
# COMPACT_ATOMS: atom_id res chain seq x y z
N MET A 1 31.98 -19.74 -8.85
CA MET A 1 32.55 -18.51 -9.45
C MET A 1 31.91 -18.34 -10.82
N LEU A 2 30.83 -17.55 -10.93
CA LEU A 2 30.13 -17.36 -12.21
C LEU A 2 29.72 -15.89 -12.31
N ARG A 3 30.37 -15.17 -13.21
CA ARG A 3 30.03 -13.82 -13.64
C ARG A 3 28.96 -13.95 -14.71
N LEU A 4 27.84 -13.24 -14.56
CA LEU A 4 26.87 -13.06 -15.63
C LEU A 4 26.78 -11.56 -15.95
N PHE A 5 27.25 -11.21 -17.15
CA PHE A 5 27.03 -9.91 -17.78
C PHE A 5 25.65 -9.92 -18.43
N VAL A 6 24.84 -8.89 -18.22
CA VAL A 6 23.64 -8.62 -19.01
C VAL A 6 23.82 -7.25 -19.67
N GLY A 7 23.74 -7.27 -21.01
CA GLY A 7 23.96 -6.12 -21.88
C GLY A 7 22.83 -5.09 -21.84
N LEU A 8 23.23 -3.83 -21.97
CA LEU A 8 22.36 -2.67 -22.08
C LEU A 8 21.76 -2.62 -23.49
N ALA A 9 20.45 -2.82 -23.62
CA ALA A 9 19.72 -2.51 -24.85
C ALA A 9 19.10 -1.12 -24.70
N ALA A 10 19.57 -0.16 -25.51
CA ALA A 10 18.98 1.17 -25.59
C ALA A 10 17.69 1.10 -26.41
N PHE A 11 16.55 1.37 -25.77
CA PHE A 11 15.30 1.67 -26.47
C PHE A 11 15.13 3.19 -26.57
N THR A 12 15.26 3.72 -27.78
CA THR A 12 14.82 5.08 -28.10
C THR A 12 13.30 5.08 -28.30
N SER A 13 12.56 5.48 -27.27
CA SER A 13 11.14 5.82 -27.41
C SER A 13 11.02 7.30 -27.72
N THR A 14 10.67 7.64 -28.96
CA THR A 14 10.30 8.99 -29.38
C THR A 14 8.88 9.29 -28.91
N ILE A 15 8.75 9.91 -27.74
CA ILE A 15 7.51 10.58 -27.31
C ILE A 15 7.64 12.06 -27.68
N PRO A 16 6.66 12.68 -28.38
CA PRO A 16 6.76 14.08 -28.74
C PRO A 16 6.72 14.96 -27.48
N ALA A 17 7.74 15.79 -27.34
CA ALA A 17 7.85 16.78 -26.26
C ALA A 17 6.72 17.83 -26.39
N ARG A 18 5.74 17.76 -25.49
CA ARG A 18 4.88 18.91 -25.22
C ARG A 18 5.70 19.92 -24.40
N ARG A 19 5.95 21.09 -24.99
CA ARG A 19 6.48 22.27 -24.29
C ARG A 19 5.50 22.67 -23.19
N PHE A 20 5.85 22.45 -21.93
CA PHE A 20 5.26 23.18 -20.82
C PHE A 20 6.12 24.42 -20.55
N GLY A 21 5.45 25.58 -20.61
CA GLY A 21 6.04 26.89 -20.33
C GLY A 21 6.56 26.97 -18.89
N GLY A 22 7.62 27.75 -18.72
CA GLY A 22 8.34 27.87 -17.46
C GLY A 22 7.52 28.50 -16.33
N HIS A 23 7.78 28.02 -15.12
CA HIS A 23 7.69 28.79 -13.89
C HIS A 23 8.71 28.23 -12.87
N ASP A 24 9.65 29.11 -12.52
CA ASP A 24 10.33 29.30 -11.23
C ASP A 24 10.43 28.12 -10.24
N GLY A 25 11.63 27.55 -10.15
CA GLY A 25 12.39 27.60 -8.88
C GLY A 25 12.01 26.67 -7.72
N ALA A 26 11.13 25.69 -7.87
CA ALA A 26 10.95 24.62 -6.87
C ALA A 26 10.84 23.27 -7.56
N THR A 27 11.89 22.44 -7.45
CA THR A 27 11.94 21.04 -7.93
C THR A 27 11.07 20.07 -7.12
N GLY A 28 9.94 20.54 -6.59
CA GLY A 28 8.92 19.68 -6.01
C GLY A 28 8.02 19.18 -7.13
N LEU A 29 8.06 17.87 -7.41
CA LEU A 29 7.01 17.19 -8.16
C LEU A 29 5.68 17.42 -7.42
N ALA A 30 4.98 18.51 -7.70
CA ALA A 30 3.69 18.79 -7.08
C ALA A 30 2.70 17.70 -7.51
N ILE A 31 2.41 16.77 -6.60
CA ILE A 31 1.45 15.70 -6.84
C ILE A 31 0.06 16.29 -6.64
N ASP A 32 -0.71 16.33 -7.74
CA ASP A 32 -2.08 16.79 -7.75
C ASP A 32 -2.96 15.87 -6.88
N LYS A 33 -3.51 16.40 -5.79
CA LYS A 33 -4.38 15.68 -4.86
C LYS A 33 -5.63 15.11 -5.55
N GLU A 34 -6.16 15.81 -6.56
CA GLU A 34 -7.30 15.30 -7.32
C GLU A 34 -6.85 14.14 -8.22
N ALA A 35 -5.61 14.12 -8.72
CA ALA A 35 -5.08 12.97 -9.46
C ALA A 35 -4.93 11.73 -8.56
N VAL A 36 -4.45 11.89 -7.33
CA VAL A 36 -4.36 10.78 -6.35
C VAL A 36 -5.75 10.24 -5.97
N LYS A 37 -6.69 11.13 -5.66
CA LYS A 37 -8.08 10.75 -5.35
C LYS A 37 -8.76 10.06 -6.54
N THR A 38 -8.47 10.53 -7.75
CA THR A 38 -8.93 9.90 -9.01
C THR A 38 -8.29 8.52 -9.19
N ALA A 39 -6.98 8.37 -8.91
CA ALA A 39 -6.29 7.09 -8.97
C ALA A 39 -6.84 6.08 -7.95
N GLY A 40 -7.11 6.51 -6.71
CA GLY A 40 -7.80 5.71 -5.70
C GLY A 40 -9.19 5.27 -6.18
N GLY A 41 -9.98 6.17 -6.74
CA GLY A 41 -11.29 5.84 -7.33
C GLY A 41 -11.18 4.85 -8.51
N ALA A 42 -10.19 5.02 -9.38
CA ALA A 42 -9.92 4.13 -10.50
C ALA A 42 -9.51 2.72 -10.04
N LEU A 43 -8.74 2.61 -8.94
CA LEU A 43 -8.38 1.32 -8.35
C LEU A 43 -9.63 0.57 -7.86
N VAL A 44 -10.56 1.27 -7.21
CA VAL A 44 -11.83 0.67 -6.76
C VAL A 44 -12.62 0.17 -7.96
N ALA A 45 -12.78 1.00 -9.00
CA ALA A 45 -13.48 0.61 -10.21
C ALA A 45 -12.84 -0.60 -10.91
N ALA A 46 -11.51 -0.67 -10.95
CA ALA A 46 -10.79 -1.82 -11.50
C ALA A 46 -11.04 -3.10 -10.69
N PHE A 47 -11.04 -3.01 -9.35
CA PHE A 47 -11.35 -4.13 -8.49
C PHE A 47 -12.81 -4.60 -8.63
N GLU A 48 -13.76 -3.67 -8.72
CA GLU A 48 -15.16 -4.01 -8.99
C GLU A 48 -15.34 -4.67 -10.36
N SER A 49 -14.67 -4.15 -11.38
CA SER A 49 -14.67 -4.73 -12.72
C SER A 49 -14.11 -6.16 -12.71
N CYS A 50 -13.04 -6.40 -11.97
CA CYS A 50 -12.49 -7.74 -11.75
C CYS A 50 -13.55 -8.71 -11.20
N LEU A 51 -14.29 -8.30 -10.17
CA LEU A 51 -15.35 -9.12 -9.57
C LEU A 51 -16.63 -9.17 -10.41
N GLY A 52 -16.86 -8.20 -11.28
CA GLY A 52 -17.96 -8.20 -12.24
C GLY A 52 -17.74 -9.20 -13.38
N ALA A 53 -16.48 -9.41 -13.79
CA ALA A 53 -16.11 -10.37 -14.84
C ALA A 53 -16.33 -11.84 -14.43
N ASP A 54 -16.29 -12.13 -13.12
CA ASP A 54 -16.59 -13.45 -12.57
C ASP A 54 -17.59 -13.34 -11.41
N PRO A 55 -18.88 -13.59 -11.66
CA PRO A 55 -19.92 -13.57 -10.62
C PRO A 55 -19.72 -14.59 -9.49
N SER A 56 -18.94 -15.65 -9.72
CA SER A 56 -18.63 -16.68 -8.73
C SER A 56 -17.43 -16.34 -7.85
N ALA A 57 -16.59 -15.39 -8.29
CA ALA A 57 -15.42 -14.96 -7.55
C ALA A 57 -15.79 -14.32 -6.20
N ILE A 58 -14.95 -14.58 -5.20
CA ILE A 58 -14.96 -13.90 -3.91
C ILE A 58 -13.75 -12.98 -3.87
N GLY A 59 -13.99 -11.69 -3.69
CA GLY A 59 -12.96 -10.68 -3.55
C GLY A 59 -12.39 -10.65 -2.14
N VAL A 60 -11.13 -10.26 -2.02
CA VAL A 60 -10.52 -9.96 -0.71
C VAL A 60 -9.90 -8.56 -0.76
N VAL A 61 -10.26 -7.73 0.21
CA VAL A 61 -9.62 -6.46 0.50
C VAL A 61 -8.82 -6.63 1.79
N LEU A 62 -7.53 -6.35 1.71
CA LEU A 62 -6.59 -6.37 2.81
C LEU A 62 -6.10 -4.94 3.05
N ASP A 63 -6.52 -4.31 4.14
CA ASP A 63 -6.14 -2.95 4.53
C ASP A 63 -5.15 -3.01 5.70
N VAL A 64 -3.88 -2.76 5.43
CA VAL A 64 -2.79 -2.83 6.40
C VAL A 64 -2.40 -1.43 6.84
N GLY A 65 -2.57 -1.18 8.13
CA GLY A 65 -2.58 0.16 8.74
C GLY A 65 -3.91 0.87 8.50
N ALA A 66 -4.99 0.18 8.83
CA ALA A 66 -6.35 0.65 8.59
C ALA A 66 -6.72 1.91 9.39
N ASN A 67 -5.96 2.26 10.43
CA ASN A 67 -6.20 3.41 11.29
C ASN A 67 -7.65 3.36 11.85
N ASP A 68 -8.45 4.41 11.69
CA ASP A 68 -9.86 4.41 12.11
C ASP A 68 -10.82 3.71 11.12
N GLY A 69 -10.30 3.14 10.04
CA GLY A 69 -11.04 2.37 9.04
C GLY A 69 -11.86 3.22 8.07
N ARG A 70 -11.71 4.56 8.06
CA ARG A 70 -12.48 5.44 7.14
C ARG A 70 -12.32 5.06 5.67
N TRP A 71 -11.09 4.75 5.26
CA TRP A 71 -10.82 4.33 3.87
C TRP A 71 -11.60 3.06 3.53
N SER A 72 -11.47 2.02 4.37
CA SER A 72 -12.18 0.75 4.22
C SER A 72 -13.71 0.90 4.22
N ALA A 73 -14.26 1.71 5.13
CA ALA A 73 -15.70 1.97 5.19
C ALA A 73 -16.21 2.71 3.95
N LYS A 74 -15.45 3.70 3.45
CA LYS A 74 -15.77 4.44 2.24
C LYS A 74 -15.71 3.53 1.00
N LEU A 75 -14.66 2.73 0.88
CA LEU A 75 -14.49 1.72 -0.16
C LEU A 75 -15.71 0.81 -0.22
N MET A 76 -16.02 0.12 0.88
CA MET A 76 -17.14 -0.83 0.93
C MET A 76 -18.49 -0.14 0.69
N THR A 77 -18.67 1.10 1.12
CA THR A 77 -19.92 1.83 0.86
C THR A 77 -20.07 2.22 -0.60
N SER A 78 -18.96 2.57 -1.28
CA SER A 78 -18.97 2.97 -2.69
C SER A 78 -19.21 1.81 -3.66
N MET A 79 -18.96 0.56 -3.22
CA MET A 79 -19.12 -0.60 -4.06
C MET A 79 -20.59 -0.92 -4.38
N ALA A 80 -20.82 -1.45 -5.58
CA ALA A 80 -22.09 -2.05 -5.96
C ALA A 80 -22.47 -3.17 -4.98
N ALA A 81 -23.75 -3.23 -4.57
CA ALA A 81 -24.19 -4.15 -3.52
C ALA A 81 -23.91 -5.63 -3.85
N SER A 82 -23.93 -6.02 -5.12
CA SER A 82 -23.61 -7.38 -5.60
C SER A 82 -22.13 -7.73 -5.46
N VAL A 83 -21.23 -6.76 -5.66
CA VAL A 83 -19.78 -6.91 -5.47
C VAL A 83 -19.45 -6.91 -3.99
N ARG A 84 -20.01 -5.95 -3.24
CA ARG A 84 -19.83 -5.82 -1.79
C ARG A 84 -20.16 -7.10 -1.03
N ARG A 85 -21.27 -7.77 -1.34
CA ARG A 85 -21.67 -9.03 -0.69
C ARG A 85 -20.71 -10.20 -0.93
N ARG A 86 -19.87 -10.12 -1.95
CA ARG A 86 -18.86 -11.13 -2.30
C ARG A 86 -17.44 -10.66 -1.97
N THR A 87 -17.30 -9.51 -1.32
CA THR A 87 -16.00 -8.96 -0.96
C THR A 87 -15.77 -9.19 0.53
N ARG A 88 -14.63 -9.81 0.85
CA ARG A 88 -14.18 -9.97 2.23
C ARG A 88 -13.24 -8.84 2.63
N LEU A 89 -13.45 -8.24 3.79
CA LEU A 89 -12.66 -7.11 4.28
C LEU A 89 -11.85 -7.55 5.50
N LEU A 90 -10.52 -7.48 5.36
CA LEU A 90 -9.56 -7.72 6.42
C LEU A 90 -8.82 -6.42 6.72
N MET A 91 -8.90 -5.94 7.96
CA MET A 91 -8.25 -4.70 8.40
C MET A 91 -7.23 -5.02 9.49
N PHE A 92 -6.02 -4.47 9.38
CA PHE A 92 -4.94 -4.63 10.34
C PHE A 92 -4.55 -3.26 10.88
N GLU A 93 -4.61 -3.11 12.19
CA GLU A 93 -4.20 -1.87 12.87
C GLU A 93 -3.59 -2.23 14.22
N PRO A 94 -2.31 -1.90 14.45
CA PRO A 94 -1.63 -2.19 15.70
C PRO A 94 -2.16 -1.39 16.91
N GLN A 95 -2.74 -0.20 16.70
CA GLN A 95 -3.14 0.67 17.80
C GLN A 95 -4.44 0.20 18.45
N PRO A 96 -4.44 -0.17 19.75
CA PRO A 96 -5.62 -0.71 20.42
C PRO A 96 -6.84 0.20 20.40
N ARG A 97 -6.63 1.53 20.35
CA ARG A 97 -7.70 2.53 20.31
C ARG A 97 -8.64 2.39 19.10
N PHE A 98 -8.18 1.76 18.01
CA PHE A 98 -8.99 1.60 16.79
C PHE A 98 -9.73 0.26 16.72
N VAL A 99 -9.39 -0.71 17.57
CA VAL A 99 -9.96 -2.07 17.52
C VAL A 99 -11.49 -2.06 17.49
N ASN A 100 -12.14 -1.26 18.35
CA ASN A 100 -13.60 -1.19 18.42
C ASN A 100 -14.23 -0.57 17.17
N ALA A 101 -13.61 0.48 16.61
CA ALA A 101 -14.09 1.13 15.40
C ALA A 101 -13.99 0.19 14.19
N LEU A 102 -12.87 -0.53 14.07
CA LEU A 102 -12.64 -1.50 13.00
C LEU A 102 -13.58 -2.71 13.12
N ALA A 103 -13.79 -3.23 14.33
CA ALA A 103 -14.76 -4.31 14.57
C ALA A 103 -16.20 -3.91 14.16
N ALA A 104 -16.61 -2.67 14.47
CA ALA A 104 -17.92 -2.15 14.05
C ALA A 104 -18.06 -2.08 12.51
N ILE A 105 -16.99 -1.67 11.81
CA ILE A 105 -16.96 -1.65 10.35
C ILE A 105 -17.05 -3.07 9.78
N THR A 106 -16.27 -4.02 10.29
CA THR A 106 -16.33 -5.42 9.81
C THR A 106 -17.70 -6.03 10.05
N ASN A 107 -18.28 -5.86 11.26
CA ASN A 107 -19.62 -6.36 11.58
C ASN A 107 -20.72 -5.79 10.67
N ARG A 108 -20.54 -4.55 10.17
CA ARG A 108 -21.48 -3.92 9.23
C ARG A 108 -21.45 -4.57 7.85
N PHE A 109 -20.29 -4.99 7.37
CA PHE A 109 -20.12 -5.51 6.00
C PHE A 109 -20.02 -7.03 5.91
N GLU A 110 -19.69 -7.69 7.03
CA GLU A 110 -19.60 -9.14 7.15
C GLU A 110 -20.42 -9.67 8.35
N PRO A 111 -21.74 -9.40 8.44
CA PRO A 111 -22.54 -9.76 9.61
C PRO A 111 -22.63 -11.28 9.86
N SER A 112 -22.40 -12.11 8.83
CA SER A 112 -22.37 -13.57 8.92
C SER A 112 -21.02 -14.14 9.38
N LEU A 113 -19.97 -13.31 9.44
CA LEU A 113 -18.70 -13.62 10.11
C LEU A 113 -18.71 -12.89 11.45
N ALA A 114 -19.53 -13.37 12.37
CA ALA A 114 -19.48 -12.95 13.77
C ALA A 114 -18.08 -13.27 14.32
N GLY A 115 -17.18 -12.29 14.22
CA GLY A 115 -15.75 -12.46 14.44
C GLY A 115 -14.89 -12.01 13.27
N GLY A 116 -15.13 -10.81 12.74
CA GLY A 116 -14.12 -10.09 11.97
C GLY A 116 -12.78 -10.18 12.70
N ARG A 117 -11.89 -11.03 12.18
CA ARG A 117 -10.68 -11.42 12.90
C ARG A 117 -9.70 -10.27 12.76
N VAL A 118 -9.60 -9.44 13.80
CA VAL A 118 -8.38 -8.67 14.07
C VAL A 118 -7.34 -9.71 14.44
N ASP A 119 -6.69 -10.25 13.42
CA ASP A 119 -5.83 -11.41 13.56
C ASP A 119 -4.53 -10.97 14.23
N ALA A 120 -4.47 -11.06 15.55
CA ALA A 120 -3.25 -10.99 16.32
C ALA A 120 -2.56 -12.37 16.21
N GLY A 121 -1.88 -12.63 15.09
CA GLY A 121 -1.13 -13.86 14.82
C GLY A 121 -0.03 -14.14 15.85
N GLY A 122 0.28 -15.41 16.13
CA GLY A 122 1.14 -15.87 17.24
C GLY A 122 2.66 -15.67 17.06
N GLN A 123 3.12 -14.44 16.88
CA GLN A 123 4.54 -14.05 16.92
C GLN A 123 4.85 -13.21 18.18
N PRO A 124 6.13 -13.08 18.58
CA PRO A 124 6.47 -12.40 19.82
C PRO A 124 5.97 -10.95 19.85
N ASP A 125 5.69 -10.54 21.07
CA ASP A 125 5.41 -9.18 21.49
C ASP A 125 6.50 -8.22 20.99
N VAL A 126 6.11 -7.26 20.14
CA VAL A 126 7.02 -6.23 19.61
C VAL A 126 6.70 -4.86 20.24
N PRO A 127 7.73 -4.08 20.63
CA PRO A 127 7.53 -2.70 21.05
C PRO A 127 6.97 -1.87 19.89
N PHE A 128 5.88 -1.15 20.15
CA PHE A 128 5.21 -0.30 19.20
C PHE A 128 4.90 1.07 19.83
N SER A 129 4.89 2.12 19.02
CA SER A 129 4.56 3.47 19.47
C SER A 129 3.07 3.70 19.36
N GLU A 130 2.38 3.98 20.47
CA GLU A 130 0.92 4.22 20.49
C GLU A 130 0.46 5.38 19.58
N ASN A 131 1.39 6.25 19.15
CA ASN A 131 1.13 7.34 18.22
C ASN A 131 2.10 7.32 17.03
N ALA A 132 1.57 7.39 15.81
CA ALA A 132 2.31 7.77 14.61
C ALA A 132 2.75 9.25 14.73
N ARG A 133 3.89 9.46 15.39
CA ARG A 133 4.79 10.64 15.46
C ARG A 133 4.27 12.09 15.55
N ARG A 134 2.99 12.43 15.40
CA ARG A 134 2.56 13.84 15.34
C ARG A 134 2.52 14.58 16.69
N PHE A 135 2.57 13.90 17.84
CA PHE A 135 2.44 14.57 19.15
C PHE A 135 3.29 13.95 20.27
N GLY A 136 4.63 14.01 20.17
CA GLY A 136 5.61 14.16 21.27
C GLY A 136 5.57 13.30 22.55
N ARG A 137 4.61 12.39 22.72
CA ARG A 137 4.42 11.50 23.88
C ARG A 137 3.94 10.16 23.33
N SER A 138 4.87 9.39 22.81
CA SER A 138 4.62 8.00 22.45
C SER A 138 4.83 7.13 23.69
N LYS A 139 3.75 6.59 24.25
CA LYS A 139 3.87 5.46 25.16
C LYS A 139 4.26 4.25 24.32
N ALA A 140 5.34 3.58 24.71
CA ALA A 140 5.66 2.28 24.15
C ALA A 140 4.59 1.29 24.64
N ILE A 141 3.85 0.73 23.70
CA ILE A 141 2.92 -0.36 23.95
C ILE A 141 3.48 -1.62 23.33
N THR A 142 3.24 -2.75 23.96
CA THR A 142 3.57 -4.05 23.38
C THR A 142 2.35 -4.54 22.61
N ILE A 143 2.57 -4.89 21.34
CA ILE A 143 1.53 -5.46 20.49
C ILE A 143 1.99 -6.80 19.97
N ARG A 144 1.02 -7.64 19.64
CA ARG A 144 1.30 -8.89 18.94
C ARG A 144 1.52 -8.61 17.46
N SER A 145 2.65 -9.07 16.94
CA SER A 145 2.98 -8.95 15.51
C SER A 145 2.34 -10.04 14.66
N VAL A 146 2.18 -9.77 13.37
CA VAL A 146 1.69 -10.73 12.37
C VAL A 146 2.74 -10.90 11.30
N ASP A 147 2.98 -12.15 10.89
CA ASP A 147 3.67 -12.44 9.65
C ASP A 147 2.74 -12.14 8.46
N LEU A 148 2.85 -10.92 7.93
CA LEU A 148 2.00 -10.45 6.85
C LEU A 148 2.19 -11.29 5.57
N ALA A 149 3.42 -11.73 5.26
CA ALA A 149 3.68 -12.54 4.08
C ALA A 149 2.90 -13.86 4.15
N ARG A 150 3.00 -14.57 5.28
CA ARG A 150 2.25 -15.81 5.53
C ARG A 150 0.75 -15.57 5.48
N LEU A 151 0.27 -14.48 6.07
CA LEU A 151 -1.15 -14.13 6.05
C LEU A 151 -1.66 -13.87 4.62
N MET A 152 -0.87 -13.15 3.81
CA MET A 152 -1.22 -12.90 2.41
C MET A 152 -1.29 -14.20 1.61
N TRP A 153 -0.36 -15.14 1.82
CA TRP A 153 -0.43 -16.47 1.20
C TRP A 153 -1.70 -17.22 1.60
N ASP A 154 -2.08 -17.21 2.89
CA ASP A 154 -3.30 -17.89 3.37
C ASP A 154 -4.59 -17.25 2.80
N LYS A 155 -4.63 -15.91 2.71
CA LYS A 155 -5.88 -15.20 2.37
C LYS A 155 -6.02 -14.90 0.88
N LEU A 156 -4.92 -14.69 0.16
CA LEU A 156 -4.92 -14.16 -1.21
C LEU A 156 -4.49 -15.17 -2.27
N ALA A 157 -3.78 -16.24 -1.91
CA ALA A 157 -3.38 -17.24 -2.89
C ALA A 157 -4.60 -17.87 -3.60
N GLY A 158 -4.51 -17.95 -4.93
CA GLY A 158 -5.59 -18.47 -5.77
C GLY A 158 -6.81 -17.56 -5.90
N LYS A 159 -6.81 -16.35 -5.32
CA LYS A 159 -7.90 -15.39 -5.50
C LYS A 159 -7.76 -14.68 -6.85
N SER A 160 -8.85 -14.66 -7.61
CA SER A 160 -8.89 -13.96 -8.91
C SER A 160 -8.95 -12.44 -8.77
N CYS A 161 -9.44 -11.94 -7.63
CA CYS A 161 -9.51 -10.52 -7.30
C CYS A 161 -9.12 -10.29 -5.83
N ALA A 162 -7.93 -9.74 -5.63
CA ALA A 162 -7.40 -9.35 -4.32
C ALA A 162 -6.88 -7.91 -4.39
N LEU A 163 -7.27 -7.08 -3.42
CA LEU A 163 -6.83 -5.70 -3.24
C LEU A 163 -6.04 -5.61 -1.94
N LEU A 164 -4.80 -5.13 -2.00
CA LEU A 164 -4.01 -4.75 -0.82
C LEU A 164 -3.86 -3.23 -0.77
N LYS A 165 -4.25 -2.63 0.35
CA LYS A 165 -3.79 -1.30 0.77
C LYS A 165 -2.68 -1.47 1.81
N LEU A 166 -1.58 -0.75 1.64
CA LEU A 166 -0.47 -0.71 2.60
C LEU A 166 -0.17 0.75 2.96
N ASP A 167 -0.31 1.06 4.23
CA ASP A 167 -0.17 2.40 4.83
C ASP A 167 0.29 2.22 6.28
N VAL A 168 1.59 2.06 6.50
CA VAL A 168 2.16 1.65 7.80
C VAL A 168 3.18 2.66 8.31
N GLU A 169 2.95 3.93 8.00
CA GLU A 169 3.63 5.08 8.60
C GLU A 169 5.16 5.02 8.53
N GLY A 170 5.71 4.54 7.40
CA GLY A 170 7.15 4.47 7.13
C GLY A 170 7.72 3.05 7.18
N ALA A 171 6.97 2.07 7.70
CA ALA A 171 7.41 0.68 7.71
C ALA A 171 7.34 0.02 6.32
N GLU A 172 6.78 0.68 5.30
CA GLU A 172 6.65 0.16 3.94
C GLU A 172 8.03 -0.17 3.36
N TYR A 173 9.03 0.67 3.65
CA TYR A 173 10.41 0.51 3.16
C TYR A 173 11.13 -0.72 3.72
N ARG A 174 10.65 -1.28 4.83
CA ARG A 174 11.14 -2.56 5.36
C ARG A 174 10.26 -3.73 4.96
N LEU A 175 8.95 -3.49 4.89
CA LEU A 175 7.97 -4.53 4.63
C LEU A 175 7.93 -4.96 3.17
N ILE A 176 7.91 -4.01 2.23
CA ILE A 176 7.81 -4.29 0.78
C ILE A 176 8.96 -5.20 0.28
N PRO A 177 10.25 -4.96 0.62
CA PRO A 177 11.32 -5.86 0.18
C PRO A 177 11.13 -7.28 0.71
N HIS A 178 10.65 -7.44 1.94
CA HIS A 178 10.33 -8.75 2.50
C HIS A 178 9.15 -9.41 1.75
N LEU A 179 8.08 -8.67 1.45
CA LEU A 179 6.93 -9.18 0.69
C LEU A 179 7.30 -9.53 -0.76
N LEU A 180 8.25 -8.81 -1.38
CA LEU A 180 8.79 -9.14 -2.69
C LEU A 180 9.59 -10.44 -2.65
N VAL A 181 10.54 -10.56 -1.71
CA VAL A 181 11.40 -11.75 -1.57
C VAL A 181 10.59 -13.01 -1.26
N THR A 182 9.52 -12.88 -0.48
CA THR A 182 8.61 -14.01 -0.17
C THR A 182 7.57 -14.29 -1.25
N GLY A 183 7.54 -13.50 -2.33
CA GLY A 183 6.54 -13.57 -3.40
C GLY A 183 5.13 -13.14 -2.96
N ALA A 184 4.92 -12.75 -1.70
CA ALA A 184 3.63 -12.35 -1.19
C ALA A 184 3.08 -11.10 -1.90
N LEU A 185 3.94 -10.16 -2.30
CA LEU A 185 3.51 -8.95 -3.02
C LEU A 185 3.05 -9.23 -4.46
N CYS A 186 3.27 -10.44 -4.98
CA CYS A 186 2.75 -10.90 -6.28
C CYS A 186 1.32 -11.46 -6.19
N LEU A 187 0.77 -11.63 -4.99
CA LEU A 187 -0.57 -12.20 -4.80
C LEU A 187 -1.71 -11.20 -5.06
N PRO A 188 -1.62 -9.92 -4.63
CA PRO A 188 -2.69 -8.98 -4.89
C PRO A 188 -2.76 -8.62 -6.37
N THR A 189 -3.97 -8.63 -6.90
CA THR A 189 -4.27 -8.14 -8.26
C THR A 189 -4.35 -6.62 -8.34
N HIS A 190 -4.61 -5.95 -7.22
CA HIS A 190 -4.78 -4.51 -7.10
C HIS A 190 -3.97 -4.04 -5.89
N LEU A 191 -3.12 -3.04 -6.07
CA LEU A 191 -2.26 -2.49 -5.03
C LEU A 191 -2.50 -1.01 -4.83
N LEU A 192 -2.68 -0.59 -3.58
CA LEU A 192 -2.59 0.79 -3.14
C LEU A 192 -1.47 0.89 -2.10
N LEU A 193 -0.45 1.67 -2.38
CA LEU A 193 0.69 1.86 -1.49
C LEU A 193 0.79 3.33 -1.11
N GLU A 194 0.63 3.64 0.17
CA GLU A 194 0.82 4.97 0.70
C GLU A 194 2.24 5.12 1.25
N TRP A 195 2.98 6.08 0.70
CA TRP A 195 4.40 6.22 1.01
C TRP A 195 4.64 7.33 2.03
N HIS A 196 5.42 7.01 3.06
CA HIS A 196 5.72 7.91 4.18
C HIS A 196 7.21 8.25 4.26
N LEU A 197 7.75 8.92 3.23
CA LEU A 197 9.18 9.24 3.19
C LEU A 197 9.61 10.14 4.38
N ASN A 198 8.71 10.99 4.87
CA ASN A 198 8.91 11.83 6.06
C ASN A 198 9.19 11.01 7.34
N SER A 199 8.68 9.78 7.43
CA SER A 199 8.89 8.88 8.57
C SER A 199 10.22 8.12 8.51
N VAL A 200 10.92 8.15 7.37
CA VAL A 200 12.23 7.52 7.16
C VAL A 200 13.36 8.45 7.66
N PRO A 201 14.37 7.92 8.39
CA PRO A 201 15.56 8.69 8.77
C PRO A 201 16.24 9.30 7.55
N GLU A 202 16.71 10.55 7.65
CA GLU A 202 17.23 11.31 6.50
C GLU A 202 18.28 10.54 5.66
N ARG A 203 19.24 9.90 6.33
CA ARG A 203 20.30 9.11 5.68
C ARG A 203 19.80 7.91 4.86
N GLU A 204 18.58 7.42 5.14
CA GLU A 204 17.96 6.26 4.48
C GLU A 204 17.01 6.69 3.34
N ARG A 205 16.69 7.98 3.22
CA ARG A 205 15.66 8.47 2.27
C ARG A 205 16.01 8.27 0.80
N LEU A 206 17.29 8.33 0.43
CA LEU A 206 17.69 8.07 -0.96
C LEU A 206 17.41 6.60 -1.35
N ALA A 207 17.72 5.66 -0.45
CA ALA A 207 17.43 4.25 -0.67
C ALA A 207 15.91 3.97 -0.68
N ALA A 208 15.17 4.62 0.23
CA ALA A 208 13.72 4.56 0.27
C ALA A 208 13.08 5.06 -1.04
N LEU A 209 13.53 6.21 -1.55
CA LEU A 209 13.08 6.74 -2.84
C LEU A 209 13.45 5.80 -4.00
N ALA A 210 14.67 5.25 -4.02
CA ALA A 210 15.07 4.29 -5.04
C ALA A 210 14.14 3.07 -5.05
N GLN A 211 13.79 2.54 -3.87
CA GLN A 211 12.85 1.43 -3.73
C GLN A 211 11.46 1.79 -4.29
N ARG A 212 10.92 2.95 -3.91
CA ARG A 212 9.63 3.47 -4.42
C ARG A 212 9.61 3.52 -5.94
N LEU A 213 10.69 4.04 -6.54
CA LEU A 213 10.81 4.21 -8.00
C LEU A 213 11.03 2.87 -8.73
N SER A 214 11.73 1.92 -8.12
CA SER A 214 12.00 0.61 -8.73
C SER A 214 10.87 -0.39 -8.61
N LEU A 215 9.91 -0.16 -7.69
CA LEU A 215 8.90 -1.15 -7.35
C LEU A 215 8.06 -1.66 -8.55
N PRO A 216 7.58 -0.81 -9.49
CA PRO A 216 6.83 -1.32 -10.64
C PRO A 216 7.63 -2.35 -11.46
N ALA A 217 8.90 -2.05 -11.78
CA ALA A 217 9.76 -2.97 -12.51
C ALA A 217 10.05 -4.26 -11.73
N ALA A 218 10.10 -4.19 -10.40
CA ALA A 218 10.23 -5.39 -9.56
C ALA A 218 8.96 -6.26 -9.60
N LEU A 219 7.78 -5.66 -9.66
CA LEU A 219 6.50 -6.36 -9.77
C LEU A 219 6.28 -6.99 -11.16
N ASP A 220 6.91 -6.47 -12.20
CA ASP A 220 6.89 -7.09 -13.54
C ASP A 220 7.59 -8.45 -13.57
N ALA A 221 8.41 -8.77 -12.56
CA ALA A 221 9.02 -10.08 -12.39
C ALA A 221 8.06 -11.13 -11.77
N CYS A 222 6.89 -10.72 -11.28
CA CYS A 222 5.85 -11.64 -10.82
C CYS A 222 5.32 -12.47 -11.99
N ALA A 223 4.98 -13.74 -11.77
CA ALA A 223 4.34 -14.58 -12.78
C ALA A 223 3.03 -13.97 -13.30
N THR A 224 2.29 -13.31 -12.39
CA THR A 224 1.11 -12.51 -12.72
C THR A 224 1.25 -11.16 -12.01
N PRO A 225 1.73 -10.12 -12.69
CA PRO A 225 1.84 -8.78 -12.09
C PRO A 225 0.46 -8.24 -11.66
N PRO A 226 0.42 -7.34 -10.66
CA PRO A 226 -0.80 -6.63 -10.30
C PRO A 226 -1.39 -5.90 -11.53
N ARG A 227 -2.70 -6.02 -11.71
CA ARG A 227 -3.44 -5.38 -12.81
C ARG A 227 -3.53 -3.87 -12.64
N ALA A 228 -3.47 -3.41 -11.39
CA ALA A 228 -3.46 -2.00 -11.05
C ALA A 228 -2.54 -1.77 -9.84
N LEU A 229 -1.70 -0.74 -9.95
CA LEU A 229 -0.84 -0.25 -8.89
C LEU A 229 -1.06 1.25 -8.77
N VAL A 230 -1.52 1.69 -7.60
CA VAL A 230 -1.60 3.09 -7.21
C VAL A 230 -0.56 3.34 -6.13
N ASN A 231 0.31 4.30 -6.38
CA ASN A 231 1.18 4.85 -5.37
C ASN A 231 0.57 6.16 -4.91
N ASP A 232 0.16 6.21 -3.65
CA ASP A 232 -0.31 7.42 -2.99
C ASP A 232 0.88 8.12 -2.35
N ASP A 233 1.41 9.08 -3.10
CA ASP A 233 2.54 9.91 -2.68
C ASP A 233 2.01 11.25 -2.11
N GLU A 234 1.17 11.21 -1.07
CA GLU A 234 0.59 12.45 -0.52
C GLU A 234 1.69 13.48 -0.22
N ALA A 235 1.45 14.72 -0.65
CA ALA A 235 2.41 15.81 -0.55
C ALA A 235 3.00 16.02 0.86
N GLN A 236 2.17 15.87 1.90
CA GLN A 236 2.58 16.02 3.30
C GLN A 236 3.53 14.91 3.76
N ASN A 237 3.44 13.74 3.13
CA ASN A 237 4.24 12.57 3.46
C ASN A 237 5.58 12.57 2.71
N ASN A 238 5.63 13.18 1.53
CA ASN A 238 6.75 12.99 0.60
C ASN A 238 7.44 14.28 0.11
N LEU A 239 6.70 15.33 -0.26
CA LEU A 239 7.25 16.41 -1.09
C LEU A 239 8.13 17.42 -0.36
N TYR A 240 7.91 17.63 0.94
CA TYR A 240 8.71 18.56 1.74
C TYR A 240 9.85 17.86 2.48
N THR A 241 10.07 16.58 2.16
CA THR A 241 11.03 15.74 2.84
C THR A 241 12.37 15.78 2.11
N ARG A 242 13.38 16.40 2.73
CA ARG A 242 14.74 16.45 2.19
C ARG A 242 15.27 15.04 1.90
N VAL A 243 15.82 14.84 0.69
CA VAL A 243 16.50 13.61 0.28
C VAL A 243 17.98 13.90 0.01
N PRO A 244 18.90 13.43 0.86
CA PRO A 244 20.33 13.67 0.66
C PRO A 244 20.81 13.21 -0.72
N GLY A 245 21.59 14.05 -1.39
CA GLY A 245 22.15 13.78 -2.72
C GLY A 245 21.26 14.23 -3.89
N LEU A 246 20.03 14.68 -3.64
CA LEU A 246 19.13 15.25 -4.66
C LEU A 246 18.88 16.75 -4.49
N ASP A 247 19.32 17.34 -3.39
CA ASP A 247 19.27 18.79 -3.21
C ASP A 247 20.26 19.46 -4.19
N PRO A 248 19.89 20.62 -4.78
CA PRO A 248 20.85 21.41 -5.54
C PRO A 248 22.06 21.78 -4.65
N PRO A 249 23.29 21.81 -5.23
CA PRO A 249 24.45 22.28 -4.49
C PRO A 249 24.19 23.68 -3.95
N ARG A 250 24.51 23.90 -2.68
CA ARG A 250 24.45 25.22 -2.03
C ARG A 250 25.63 26.07 -2.44
#